data_AF-A0AAW8AQ23-F1
#
_entry.id   AF-A0AAW8AQ23-F1
#
_cell.length_a   1.000
_cell.length_b   1.000
_cell.length_c   1.000
_cell.angle_alpha   90.00
_cell.angle_beta   90.00
_cell.angle_gamma   90.00
#
_symmetry.space_group_name_H-M   'P 1'
#
loop_
_entity.id
_entity.type
_entity.pdbx_description
1 polymer ?
#
loop_
_entity_poly.entity_id
_entity_poly.type
_entity_poly.pdbx_seq_one_letter_code
_entity_poly.pdbx_strand_id
1 'polypeptide(L)'
;NPSINTRQADLQKHSQYAAMLAPFDLVVCAVPGFMGFATLRQVILCGKNVVDISFFPEDAHHLDHLAKEYNVTAIVDCGVAPGMSNFIL
;
A
#
# COMPACT_ATOMS: atom_id res chain seq x y z
N ASN A 1 9.24 10.70 -19.37
CA ASN A 1 8.04 11.55 -19.15
C ASN A 1 8.39 12.54 -18.04
N PRO A 2 8.45 13.86 -18.32
CA PRO A 2 8.90 14.87 -17.34
C PRO A 2 7.95 15.07 -16.15
N SER A 3 6.73 14.55 -16.18
CA SER A 3 5.82 14.60 -15.03
C SER A 3 6.11 13.55 -13.95
N ILE A 4 7.02 12.60 -14.22
CA ILE A 4 7.36 11.52 -13.29
C ILE A 4 8.64 11.91 -12.55
N ASN A 5 8.52 12.10 -11.24
CA ASN A 5 9.65 12.28 -10.33
C ASN A 5 10.02 10.93 -9.73
N THR A 6 11.29 10.56 -9.80
CA THR A 6 11.80 9.32 -9.19
C THR A 6 12.59 9.63 -7.93
N ARG A 7 12.47 8.76 -6.93
CA ARG A 7 13.24 8.82 -5.69
C ARG A 7 13.62 7.42 -5.28
N GLN A 8 14.87 7.22 -4.91
CA GLN A 8 15.32 5.97 -4.30
C GLN A 8 15.03 6.01 -2.80
N ALA A 9 14.43 4.94 -2.27
CA ALA A 9 14.17 4.76 -0.86
C ALA A 9 14.30 3.29 -0.49
N ASP A 10 14.65 3.03 0.77
CA ASP A 10 14.65 1.69 1.34
C ASP A 10 13.38 1.51 2.18
N LEU A 11 12.46 0.70 1.68
CA LEU A 11 11.15 0.47 2.30
C LEU A 11 11.23 -0.34 3.60
N GLN A 12 12.38 -0.94 3.94
CA GLN A 12 12.60 -1.54 5.25
C GLN A 12 12.84 -0.48 6.34
N LYS A 13 13.19 0.76 5.95
CA LYS A 13 13.40 1.88 6.88
C LYS A 13 12.08 2.60 7.16
N HIS A 14 11.23 1.96 7.96
CA HIS A 14 9.89 2.47 8.30
C HIS A 14 9.86 3.92 8.80
N SER A 15 10.91 4.38 9.50
CA SER A 15 11.04 5.76 9.97
C SER A 15 11.01 6.83 8.85
N GLN A 16 11.25 6.44 7.60
CA GLN A 16 11.27 7.34 6.45
C GLN A 16 9.88 7.55 5.82
N TYR A 17 8.90 6.70 6.12
CA TYR A 17 7.61 6.70 5.44
C TYR A 17 6.85 8.00 5.63
N ALA A 18 6.76 8.53 6.86
CA ALA A 18 6.01 9.75 7.12
C ALA A 18 6.50 10.92 6.25
N ALA A 19 7.82 11.15 6.22
CA ALA A 19 8.42 12.20 5.40
C ALA A 19 8.36 11.90 3.90
N MET A 20 8.49 10.64 3.50
CA MET A 20 8.43 10.21 2.11
C MET A 20 7.02 10.38 1.53
N LEU A 21 5.98 10.04 2.30
CA LEU A 21 4.60 10.00 1.86
C LEU A 21 3.83 11.31 2.13
N ALA A 22 4.33 12.19 3.00
CA ALA A 22 3.72 13.46 3.35
C ALA A 22 3.12 14.24 2.16
N PRO A 23 3.82 14.46 1.03
CA PRO A 23 3.32 15.30 -0.05
C PRO A 23 2.28 14.64 -0.98
N PHE A 24 1.92 13.37 -0.74
CA PHE A 24 1.02 12.61 -1.62
C PHE A 24 -0.32 12.34 -0.94
N ASP A 25 -1.41 12.36 -1.71
CA ASP A 25 -2.76 12.07 -1.21
C ASP A 25 -3.14 10.58 -1.32
N LEU A 26 -2.52 9.87 -2.27
CA LEU A 26 -2.78 8.47 -2.58
C LEU A 26 -1.46 7.74 -2.83
N VAL A 27 -1.39 6.49 -2.38
CA VAL A 27 -0.26 5.59 -2.62
C VAL A 27 -0.72 4.41 -3.48
N VAL A 28 0.09 4.06 -4.49
CA VAL A 28 -0.06 2.81 -5.24
C VAL A 28 1.10 1.90 -4.84
N CYS A 29 0.80 0.80 -4.16
CA CYS A 29 1.78 -0.17 -3.70
C CYS A 29 1.93 -1.30 -4.71
N ALA A 30 3.16 -1.44 -5.24
CA ALA A 30 3.54 -2.47 -6.20
C ALA A 30 4.93 -3.02 -5.86
N VAL A 31 5.04 -3.61 -4.67
CA VAL A 31 6.29 -4.17 -4.12
C VAL A 31 6.31 -5.70 -4.20
N PRO A 32 7.47 -6.35 -4.05
CA PRO A 32 7.52 -7.81 -3.91
C PRO A 32 6.65 -8.32 -2.75
N GLY A 33 6.04 -9.49 -2.92
CA GLY A 33 5.06 -10.04 -1.97
C GLY A 33 5.53 -10.11 -0.53
N PHE A 34 6.78 -10.53 -0.29
CA PHE A 34 7.33 -10.60 1.07
C PHE A 34 7.42 -9.25 1.80
N MET A 35 7.28 -8.12 1.09
CA MET A 35 7.27 -6.77 1.65
C MET A 35 5.86 -6.18 1.72
N GLY A 36 4.88 -6.77 1.04
CA GLY A 36 3.58 -6.16 0.76
C GLY A 36 2.82 -5.81 2.04
N PHE A 37 2.61 -6.78 2.92
CA PHE A 37 1.85 -6.58 4.16
C PHE A 37 2.48 -5.49 5.06
N ALA A 38 3.80 -5.53 5.25
CA ALA A 38 4.52 -4.54 6.06
C ALA A 38 4.46 -3.14 5.44
N THR A 39 4.58 -3.05 4.11
CA THR A 39 4.49 -1.79 3.37
C THR A 39 3.09 -1.19 3.49
N LEU A 40 2.04 -1.99 3.22
CA LEU A 40 0.65 -1.59 3.36
C LEU A 40 0.36 -1.04 4.77
N ARG A 41 0.81 -1.76 5.82
CA ARG A 41 0.69 -1.31 7.20
C ARG A 41 1.36 0.05 7.44
N GLN A 42 2.57 0.27 6.93
CA GLN A 42 3.24 1.56 7.11
C GLN A 42 2.53 2.71 6.39
N VAL A 43 1.96 2.44 5.21
CA VAL A 43 1.17 3.43 4.47
C VAL A 43 -0.09 3.81 5.25
N ILE A 44 -0.79 2.84 5.84
CA ILE A 44 -1.94 3.08 6.71
C ILE A 44 -1.54 3.92 7.94
N LEU A 45 -0.44 3.58 8.62
CA LEU A 45 0.06 4.36 9.76
C LEU A 45 0.42 5.81 9.41
N CYS A 46 0.73 6.08 8.14
CA CYS A 46 0.97 7.44 7.64
C CYS A 46 -0.32 8.19 7.26
N GLY A 47 -1.50 7.58 7.46
CA GLY A 47 -2.79 8.18 7.15
C GLY A 47 -3.04 8.35 5.65
N LYS A 48 -2.44 7.48 4.81
CA LYS A 48 -2.55 7.59 3.35
C LYS A 48 -3.49 6.53 2.79
N ASN A 49 -4.43 6.97 1.95
CA ASN A 49 -5.23 6.06 1.14
C ASN A 49 -4.31 5.28 0.20
N VAL A 50 -4.66 4.02 -0.04
CA VAL A 50 -3.77 3.09 -0.73
C VAL A 50 -4.52 2.12 -1.62
N VAL A 51 -3.96 1.89 -2.80
CA VAL A 51 -4.33 0.79 -3.69
C VAL A 51 -3.12 -0.13 -3.83
N ASP A 52 -3.30 -1.42 -3.61
CA ASP A 52 -2.22 -2.39 -3.53
C ASP A 52 -2.46 -3.56 -4.51
N ILE A 53 -1.42 -3.89 -5.30
CA ILE A 53 -1.40 -5.03 -6.23
C ILE A 53 -0.46 -6.16 -5.75
N SER A 54 0.27 -5.94 -4.67
CA SER A 54 1.23 -6.90 -4.14
C SER A 54 0.51 -8.13 -3.59
N PHE A 55 0.88 -9.31 -4.07
CA PHE A 55 0.42 -10.58 -3.51
C PHE A 55 1.31 -10.99 -2.33
N PHE A 56 0.78 -10.95 -1.12
CA PHE A 56 1.49 -11.31 0.11
C PHE A 56 0.78 -12.46 0.85
N PRO A 57 1.51 -13.32 1.60
CA PRO A 57 0.93 -14.51 2.23
C PRO A 57 0.03 -14.22 3.43
N GLU A 58 0.18 -13.05 4.07
CA GLU A 58 -0.66 -12.62 5.18
C GLU A 58 -2.06 -12.18 4.72
N ASP A 59 -3.06 -12.31 5.60
CA ASP A 59 -4.40 -11.78 5.36
C ASP A 59 -4.44 -10.25 5.55
N ALA A 60 -4.72 -9.51 4.47
CA ALA A 60 -4.86 -8.06 4.48
C ALA A 60 -5.93 -7.55 5.46
N HIS A 61 -6.98 -8.34 5.73
CA HIS A 61 -8.05 -7.97 6.65
C HIS A 61 -7.58 -7.84 8.11
N HIS A 62 -6.41 -8.39 8.46
CA HIS A 62 -5.77 -8.11 9.74
C HIS A 62 -5.44 -6.63 9.95
N LEU A 63 -5.42 -5.81 8.89
CA LEU A 63 -5.19 -4.37 8.94
C LEU A 63 -6.49 -3.54 8.94
N ASP A 64 -7.68 -4.16 8.89
CA ASP A 64 -8.97 -3.46 8.81
C ASP A 64 -9.20 -2.51 10.00
N HIS A 65 -8.99 -2.99 11.23
CA HIS A 65 -9.10 -2.15 12.43
C HIS A 65 -8.14 -0.96 12.36
N LEU A 66 -6.90 -1.19 11.94
CA LEU A 66 -5.88 -0.15 11.84
C LEU A 66 -6.26 0.88 10.76
N ALA A 67 -6.75 0.44 9.61
CA ALA A 67 -7.21 1.33 8.54
C ALA A 67 -8.36 2.24 9.01
N LYS A 68 -9.33 1.67 9.74
CA LYS A 68 -10.44 2.43 10.35
C LYS A 68 -9.96 3.44 11.39
N GLU A 69 -9.03 3.05 12.27
CA GLU A 69 -8.45 3.92 13.29
C GLU A 69 -7.75 5.15 12.69
N TYR A 70 -7.04 4.95 11.57
CA TYR A 70 -6.31 6.01 10.87
C TYR A 70 -7.14 6.72 9.78
N ASN A 71 -8.43 6.38 9.65
CA ASN A 71 -9.34 6.90 8.62
C ASN A 71 -8.77 6.75 7.19
N VAL A 72 -8.23 5.58 6.89
CA VAL A 72 -7.61 5.21 5.61
C VAL A 72 -8.49 4.22 4.87
N THR A 73 -8.70 4.49 3.58
CA THR A 73 -9.22 3.49 2.64
C THR A 73 -8.07 2.73 2.01
N ALA A 74 -8.03 1.42 2.26
CA ALA A 74 -7.10 0.49 1.62
C ALA A 74 -7.87 -0.45 0.69
N ILE A 75 -7.51 -0.43 -0.60
CA ILE A 75 -8.02 -1.37 -1.61
C ILE A 75 -6.89 -2.33 -1.95
N VAL A 76 -7.03 -3.59 -1.55
CA VAL A 76 -6.05 -4.65 -1.82
C VAL A 76 -6.49 -5.50 -3.00
N ASP A 77 -5.62 -6.39 -3.46
CA ASP A 77 -5.87 -7.29 -4.57
C ASP A 77 -6.27 -6.55 -5.86
N CYS A 78 -5.74 -5.36 -6.12
CA CYS A 78 -6.14 -4.55 -7.27
C CYS A 78 -5.35 -4.92 -8.55
N GLY A 79 -5.26 -6.21 -8.85
CA GLY A 79 -4.50 -6.78 -9.97
C GLY A 79 -5.34 -7.53 -10.99
N VAL A 80 -4.71 -8.51 -11.67
CA VAL A 80 -5.39 -9.43 -12.59
C VAL A 80 -6.01 -10.58 -11.78
N ALA A 81 -5.16 -11.33 -11.07
CA ALA A 81 -5.53 -12.40 -10.17
C ALA A 81 -4.51 -12.45 -9.01
N PRO A 82 -4.88 -12.07 -7.77
CA PRO A 82 -6.21 -11.60 -7.38
C PRO A 82 -6.53 -10.20 -7.96
N GLY A 83 -7.83 -9.88 -8.10
CA GLY A 83 -8.33 -8.58 -8.57
C GLY A 83 -9.44 -8.64 -9.60
N MET A 84 -9.14 -8.50 -10.90
CA MET A 84 -10.15 -8.70 -11.94
C MET A 84 -10.84 -10.05 -11.81
N SER A 85 -10.11 -11.10 -11.39
CA SER A 85 -10.71 -12.39 -11.03
C SER A 85 -11.82 -12.26 -9.98
N ASN A 86 -11.64 -11.43 -8.96
CA ASN A 86 -12.61 -11.24 -7.87
C ASN A 86 -13.82 -10.41 -8.30
N PHE A 87 -13.69 -9.59 -9.34
CA PHE A 87 -14.77 -8.73 -9.83
C PHE A 87 -15.70 -9.42 -10.82
N ILE A 88 -15.17 -10.37 -11.60
CA ILE A 88 -15.88 -11.06 -12.68
C ILE A 88 -16.59 -12.34 -12.20
N LEU A 89 -16.14 -12.91 -11.07
CA LEU A 89 -16.68 -14.13 -10.45
C LEU A 89 -17.90 -13.83 -9.57
#